data_AF-A0A1W9R523-F1
#
_entry.id   AF-A0A1W9R523-F1
#
_cell.length_a   1.000
_cell.length_b   1.000
_cell.length_c   1.000
_cell.angle_alpha   90.00
_cell.angle_beta   90.00
_cell.angle_gamma   90.00
#
_symmetry.space_group_name_H-M   'P 1'
#
loop_
_entity.id
_entity.type
_entity.pdbx_description
1 polymer ?
#
loop_
_entity_poly.entity_id
_entity_poly.type
_entity_poly.pdbx_seq_one_letter_code
_entity_poly.pdbx_strand_id
1 'polypeptide(L)'
;MNIKEVKNIERLENEFDLQKASMLERKLRLLTDKHPDLKPIRKKLRELIKEYEAREWVDFENISDTKIEESDKAEMIVNYEQKFVNKRKESIRKKLKEFDMTQQDLGVLLGHPKSYMSELINGISQFTMKDLVIIHRILGTSLKTLIPTHLQSETKERVRESIRKLNKPKLGLRKADLV
;
A
#
# COMPACT_ATOMS: atom_id res chain seq x y z
N MET A 1 -6.47 1.08 -0.13
CA MET A 1 -6.77 -0.06 -1.01
C MET A 1 -5.76 -1.20 -0.80
N ASN A 2 -6.23 -2.31 -0.26
CA ASN A 2 -5.55 -3.61 -0.22
C ASN A 2 -6.43 -4.70 -0.89
N ILE A 3 -5.87 -5.90 -1.10
CA ILE A 3 -6.57 -6.99 -1.84
C ILE A 3 -7.92 -7.35 -1.20
N LYS A 4 -8.03 -7.36 0.12
CA LYS A 4 -9.28 -7.71 0.82
C LYS A 4 -10.32 -6.59 0.73
N GLU A 5 -9.88 -5.34 0.76
CA GLU A 5 -10.73 -4.14 0.63
C GLU A 5 -11.39 -4.02 -0.75
N VAL A 6 -10.76 -4.52 -1.81
CA VAL A 6 -11.30 -4.44 -3.19
C VAL A 6 -12.73 -4.97 -3.30
N LYS A 7 -13.11 -5.95 -2.46
CA LYS A 7 -14.47 -6.49 -2.43
C LYS A 7 -15.53 -5.41 -2.19
N ASN A 8 -15.18 -4.38 -1.42
CA ASN A 8 -16.08 -3.31 -0.99
C ASN A 8 -15.97 -2.04 -1.84
N ILE A 9 -15.07 -2.01 -2.83
CA ILE A 9 -14.92 -0.85 -3.71
C ILE A 9 -16.00 -0.94 -4.80
N GLU A 10 -16.81 0.11 -4.92
CA GLU A 10 -17.84 0.20 -5.96
C GLU A 10 -17.29 0.82 -7.24
N ARG A 11 -16.46 1.87 -7.11
CA ARG A 11 -15.85 2.58 -8.24
C ARG A 11 -14.49 3.17 -7.87
N LEU A 12 -13.69 3.51 -8.88
CA LEU A 12 -12.44 4.25 -8.72
C LEU A 12 -12.74 5.75 -8.87
N GLU A 13 -12.22 6.58 -7.97
CA GLU A 13 -12.57 8.01 -7.92
C GLU A 13 -11.52 8.91 -8.58
N ASN A 14 -10.26 8.47 -8.62
CA ASN A 14 -9.13 9.30 -9.04
C ASN A 14 -7.96 8.48 -9.59
N GLU A 15 -6.93 9.16 -10.11
CA GLU A 15 -5.73 8.52 -10.67
C GLU A 15 -4.98 7.66 -9.66
N PHE A 16 -4.98 8.03 -8.38
CA PHE A 16 -4.34 7.21 -7.34
C PHE A 16 -5.05 5.85 -7.17
N ASP A 17 -6.38 5.84 -7.20
CA ASP A 17 -7.18 4.61 -7.18
C ASP A 17 -6.92 3.76 -8.42
N LEU A 18 -6.85 4.36 -9.61
CA LEU A 18 -6.50 3.67 -10.86
C LEU A 18 -5.12 3.01 -10.76
N GLN A 19 -4.10 3.79 -10.39
CA GLN A 19 -2.72 3.29 -10.29
C GLN A 19 -2.61 2.17 -9.24
N LYS A 20 -3.32 2.30 -8.11
CA LYS A 20 -3.42 1.25 -7.09
C LYS A 20 -4.11 -0.01 -7.62
N ALA A 21 -5.25 0.13 -8.28
CA ALA A 21 -6.00 -0.99 -8.84
C ALA A 21 -5.17 -1.74 -9.88
N SER A 22 -4.52 -1.03 -10.79
CA SER A 22 -3.65 -1.58 -11.84
C SER A 22 -2.45 -2.33 -11.25
N MET A 23 -1.82 -1.78 -10.22
CA MET A 23 -0.72 -2.44 -9.51
C MET A 23 -1.18 -3.72 -8.78
N LEU A 24 -2.35 -3.71 -8.15
CA LEU A 24 -2.94 -4.89 -7.53
C LEU A 24 -3.36 -5.95 -8.55
N GLU A 25 -3.91 -5.57 -9.70
CA GLU A 25 -4.31 -6.52 -10.77
C GLU A 25 -3.08 -7.30 -11.25
N ARG A 26 -1.98 -6.60 -11.56
CA ARG A 26 -0.71 -7.21 -11.99
C ARG A 26 -0.16 -8.17 -10.94
N LYS A 27 -0.26 -7.79 -9.67
CA LYS A 27 0.15 -8.64 -8.54
C LYS A 27 -0.71 -9.90 -8.45
N LEU A 28 -2.03 -9.75 -8.55
CA LEU A 28 -2.97 -10.87 -8.49
C LEU A 28 -2.78 -11.85 -9.65
N ARG A 29 -2.43 -11.36 -10.85
CA ARG A 29 -2.10 -12.23 -11.99
C ARG A 29 -1.05 -13.30 -11.65
N LEU A 30 -0.05 -12.95 -10.83
CA LEU A 30 1.01 -13.89 -10.42
C LEU A 30 0.61 -14.77 -9.22
N LEU A 31 -0.39 -14.34 -8.43
CA LEU A 31 -0.81 -15.04 -7.21
C LEU A 31 -1.97 -16.01 -7.46
N THR A 32 -2.79 -15.78 -8.49
CA THR A 32 -4.01 -16.59 -8.75
C THR A 32 -3.73 -18.06 -9.02
N ASP A 33 -2.53 -18.43 -9.42
CA ASP A 33 -2.14 -19.83 -9.64
C ASP A 33 -2.03 -20.58 -8.30
N LYS A 34 -1.57 -19.89 -7.25
CA LYS A 34 -1.40 -20.44 -5.90
C LYS A 34 -2.61 -20.18 -5.01
N HIS A 35 -3.40 -19.15 -5.33
CA HIS A 35 -4.57 -18.72 -4.59
C HIS A 35 -5.75 -18.51 -5.56
N PRO A 36 -6.42 -19.60 -6.00
CA PRO A 36 -7.52 -19.51 -6.96
C PRO A 36 -8.71 -18.68 -6.48
N ASP A 37 -8.88 -18.55 -5.16
CA ASP A 37 -9.88 -17.72 -4.49
C ASP A 37 -9.72 -16.21 -4.77
N LEU A 38 -8.55 -15.79 -5.28
CA LEU A 38 -8.29 -14.41 -5.68
C LEU A 38 -8.79 -14.09 -7.10
N LYS A 39 -9.20 -15.08 -7.90
CA LYS A 39 -9.69 -14.87 -9.28
C LYS A 39 -10.87 -13.90 -9.35
N PRO A 40 -11.91 -13.99 -8.50
CA PRO A 40 -13.01 -13.03 -8.52
C PRO A 40 -12.55 -11.60 -8.21
N ILE A 41 -11.61 -11.43 -7.27
CA ILE A 41 -11.06 -10.11 -6.92
C ILE A 41 -10.30 -9.51 -8.10
N ARG A 42 -9.49 -10.31 -8.79
CA ARG A 42 -8.79 -9.88 -10.01
C ARG A 42 -9.77 -9.47 -11.12
N LYS A 43 -10.85 -10.23 -11.31
CA LYS A 43 -11.90 -9.89 -12.29
C LYS A 43 -12.52 -8.53 -11.95
N LYS A 44 -12.91 -8.32 -10.69
CA LYS A 44 -13.45 -7.05 -10.21
C LYS A 44 -12.50 -5.88 -10.45
N LEU A 45 -11.20 -6.03 -10.17
CA LEU A 45 -10.22 -4.98 -10.48
C LEU A 45 -10.19 -4.61 -11.96
N ARG A 46 -10.26 -5.59 -12.86
CA ARG A 46 -10.30 -5.33 -14.31
C ARG A 46 -11.53 -4.55 -14.73
N GLU A 47 -12.68 -4.88 -14.15
CA GLU A 47 -13.94 -4.18 -14.41
C GLU A 47 -13.84 -2.72 -13.93
N LEU A 48 -13.36 -2.51 -12.70
CA LEU A 48 -13.14 -1.17 -12.12
C LEU A 48 -12.16 -0.31 -12.94
N ILE A 49 -11.03 -0.90 -13.36
CA ILE A 49 -10.03 -0.22 -14.19
C ILE A 49 -10.65 0.18 -15.53
N LYS A 50 -11.30 -0.78 -16.21
CA LYS A 50 -11.93 -0.53 -17.52
C LYS A 50 -13.00 0.56 -17.44
N GLU A 51 -13.81 0.57 -16.39
CA GLU A 51 -14.84 1.59 -16.19
C GLU A 51 -14.23 2.98 -16.02
N TYR A 52 -13.17 3.10 -15.21
CA TYR A 52 -12.49 4.38 -14.99
C TYR A 52 -11.81 4.88 -16.27
N GLU A 53 -11.06 4.02 -16.97
CA GLU A 53 -10.41 4.36 -18.24
C GLU A 53 -11.44 4.79 -19.30
N ALA A 54 -12.59 4.12 -19.35
CA ALA A 54 -13.71 4.46 -20.24
C ALA A 54 -14.43 5.77 -19.86
N ARG A 55 -14.16 6.35 -18.69
CA ARG A 55 -14.73 7.65 -18.28
C ARG A 55 -13.73 8.78 -18.44
N GLU A 56 -12.48 8.53 -18.07
CA GLU A 56 -11.46 9.56 -17.87
C GLU A 56 -10.39 9.59 -18.97
N TRP A 57 -10.24 8.50 -19.73
CA TRP A 57 -9.14 8.30 -20.69
C TRP A 57 -9.62 7.85 -22.08
N VAL A 58 -10.89 8.08 -22.44
CA VAL A 58 -11.44 7.67 -23.75
C VAL A 58 -10.91 8.52 -24.89
N ASP A 59 -10.86 9.83 -24.69
CA ASP A 59 -10.51 10.79 -25.72
C ASP A 59 -9.02 11.15 -25.61
N PHE A 60 -8.17 10.25 -26.12
CA PHE A 60 -6.71 10.39 -26.05
C PHE A 60 -6.18 11.64 -26.75
N GLU A 61 -6.93 12.25 -27.67
CA GLU A 61 -6.49 13.43 -28.41
C GLU A 61 -6.72 14.73 -27.62
N ASN A 62 -7.60 14.72 -26.62
CA ASN A 62 -7.99 15.92 -25.84
C ASN A 62 -7.68 15.81 -24.34
N ILE A 63 -6.73 14.94 -23.94
CA ILE A 63 -6.29 14.84 -22.54
C ILE A 63 -5.51 16.10 -22.17
N SER A 64 -5.89 16.75 -21.07
CA SER A 64 -5.16 17.93 -20.58
C SER A 64 -3.83 17.56 -19.94
N ASP A 65 -2.84 18.44 -20.07
CA ASP A 65 -1.54 18.31 -19.38
C ASP A 65 -1.70 18.13 -17.87
N THR A 66 -2.70 18.79 -17.27
CA THR A 66 -3.00 18.65 -15.84
C THR A 66 -3.39 17.22 -15.46
N LYS A 67 -4.14 16.51 -16.31
CA LYS A 67 -4.56 15.12 -16.07
C LYS A 67 -3.37 14.18 -16.18
N ILE A 68 -2.47 14.43 -17.14
CA ILE A 68 -1.21 13.70 -17.27
C ILE A 68 -0.36 13.88 -16.00
N GLU A 69 -0.20 15.12 -15.53
CA GLU A 69 0.53 15.39 -14.28
C GLU A 69 -0.09 14.71 -13.06
N GLU A 70 -1.42 14.65 -12.96
CA GLU A 70 -2.11 13.93 -11.89
C GLU A 70 -1.81 12.43 -11.93
N SER A 71 -1.80 11.84 -13.13
CA SER A 71 -1.44 10.44 -13.35
C SER A 71 0.01 10.14 -12.96
N ASP A 72 0.95 10.98 -13.41
CA ASP A 72 2.37 10.85 -13.07
C ASP A 72 2.62 10.94 -11.56
N LYS A 73 1.96 11.91 -10.89
CA LYS A 73 2.02 12.06 -9.43
C LYS A 73 1.45 10.82 -8.73
N ALA A 74 0.30 10.32 -9.18
CA ALA A 74 -0.32 9.12 -8.64
C ALA A 74 0.60 7.89 -8.78
N GLU A 75 1.20 7.70 -9.96
CA GLU A 75 2.13 6.59 -10.22
C GLU A 75 3.36 6.68 -9.30
N MET A 76 3.94 7.88 -9.15
CA MET A 76 5.08 8.11 -8.26
C MET A 76 4.78 7.71 -6.81
N ILE A 77 3.61 8.09 -6.29
CA ILE A 77 3.19 7.75 -4.92
C ILE A 77 3.01 6.24 -4.79
N VAL A 78 2.32 5.59 -5.73
CA VAL A 78 2.12 4.14 -5.71
C VAL A 78 3.46 3.38 -5.75
N ASN A 79 4.39 3.83 -6.60
CA ASN A 79 5.73 3.29 -6.70
C ASN A 79 6.55 3.47 -5.40
N TYR A 80 6.43 4.62 -4.75
CA TYR A 80 7.04 4.86 -3.44
C TYR A 80 6.50 3.90 -2.37
N GLU A 81 5.17 3.74 -2.28
CA GLU A 81 4.55 2.81 -1.34
C GLU A 81 4.99 1.36 -1.60
N GLN A 82 5.11 0.96 -2.87
CA GLN A 82 5.59 -0.38 -3.24
C GLN A 82 7.06 -0.60 -2.82
N LYS A 83 7.93 0.40 -3.04
CA LYS A 83 9.32 0.39 -2.55
C LYS A 83 9.38 0.26 -1.03
N PHE A 84 8.49 0.96 -0.31
CA PHE A 84 8.40 0.86 1.14
C PHE A 84 8.06 -0.58 1.59
N VAL A 85 7.03 -1.18 0.99
CA VAL A 85 6.61 -2.56 1.31
C VAL A 85 7.74 -3.56 1.04
N ASN A 86 8.46 -3.41 -0.08
CA ASN A 86 9.58 -4.27 -0.42
C ASN A 86 10.72 -4.13 0.59
N LYS A 87 11.11 -2.89 0.93
CA LYS A 87 12.15 -2.60 1.93
C LYS A 87 11.79 -3.17 3.31
N ARG A 88 10.53 -3.04 3.73
CA ARG A 88 10.02 -3.65 4.96
C ARG A 88 10.23 -5.16 4.96
N LYS A 89 9.80 -5.82 3.88
CA LYS A 89 9.91 -7.28 3.70
C LYS A 89 11.35 -7.76 3.71
N GLU A 90 12.26 -7.05 3.05
CA GLU A 90 13.70 -7.33 3.07
C GLU A 90 14.29 -7.15 4.47
N SER A 91 13.95 -6.07 5.17
CA SER A 91 14.42 -5.83 6.54
C SER A 91 14.00 -6.94 7.49
N ILE A 92 12.73 -7.36 7.43
CA ILE A 92 12.23 -8.46 8.26
C ILE A 92 12.98 -9.76 7.92
N ARG A 93 13.11 -10.09 6.62
CA ARG A 93 13.83 -11.30 6.19
C ARG A 93 15.29 -11.31 6.63
N LYS A 94 15.97 -10.17 6.55
CA LYS A 94 17.35 -10.04 7.00
C LYS A 94 17.44 -10.34 8.51
N LYS A 95 16.56 -9.74 9.31
CA LYS A 95 16.52 -10.02 10.75
C LYS A 95 16.21 -11.46 11.07
N LEU A 96 15.26 -12.09 10.40
CA LEU A 96 14.97 -13.51 10.61
C LEU A 96 16.22 -14.38 10.36
N LYS A 97 16.98 -14.11 9.30
CA LYS A 97 18.25 -14.80 9.04
C LYS A 97 19.31 -14.58 10.11
N GLU A 98 19.39 -13.38 10.69
CA GLU A 98 20.33 -13.08 11.79
C GLU A 98 20.04 -13.91 13.05
N PHE A 99 18.81 -14.40 13.21
CA PHE A 99 18.37 -15.24 14.33
C PHE A 99 18.15 -16.72 13.93
N ASP A 100 18.59 -17.13 12.74
CA ASP A 100 18.33 -18.47 12.18
C ASP A 100 16.84 -18.86 12.16
N MET A 101 15.95 -17.87 12.06
CA MET A 101 14.50 -18.05 12.05
C MET A 101 13.92 -18.17 10.64
N THR A 102 12.92 -19.02 10.49
CA THR A 102 12.10 -19.14 9.29
C THR A 102 10.87 -18.22 9.35
N GLN A 103 10.12 -18.14 8.23
CA GLN A 103 8.82 -17.45 8.22
C GLN A 103 7.78 -18.16 9.10
N GLN A 104 7.92 -19.47 9.33
CA GLN A 104 7.00 -20.21 10.19
C GLN A 104 7.26 -19.85 11.66
N ASP A 105 8.52 -19.68 12.06
CA ASP A 105 8.89 -19.26 13.41
C ASP A 105 8.39 -17.84 13.71
N LEU A 106 8.48 -16.94 12.72
CA LEU A 106 7.83 -15.63 12.83
C LEU A 106 6.31 -15.77 13.00
N GLY A 107 5.68 -16.74 12.33
CA GLY A 107 4.27 -17.04 12.51
C GLY A 107 3.91 -17.44 13.93
N VAL A 108 4.70 -18.35 14.51
CA VAL A 108 4.55 -18.76 15.92
C VAL A 108 4.70 -17.56 16.85
N LEU A 109 5.72 -16.73 16.63
CA LEU A 109 5.96 -15.51 17.43
C LEU A 109 4.79 -14.53 17.38
N LEU A 110 4.17 -14.37 16.21
CA LEU A 110 3.05 -13.45 16.01
C LEU A 110 1.69 -14.07 16.40
N GLY A 111 1.64 -15.37 16.67
CA GLY A 111 0.40 -16.09 16.95
C GLY A 111 -0.48 -16.32 15.71
N HIS A 112 0.15 -16.46 14.54
CA HIS A 112 -0.54 -16.60 13.25
C HIS A 112 -0.37 -18.00 12.65
N PRO A 113 -1.44 -18.61 12.08
CA PRO A 113 -1.32 -19.89 11.40
C PRO A 113 -0.48 -19.76 10.12
N LYS A 114 0.10 -20.88 9.67
CA LYS A 114 0.97 -20.93 8.48
C LYS A 114 0.31 -20.38 7.22
N SER A 115 -0.98 -20.62 7.02
CA SER A 115 -1.76 -20.08 5.90
C SER A 115 -1.82 -18.55 5.93
N TYR A 116 -2.14 -17.97 7.10
CA TYR A 116 -2.20 -16.52 7.27
C TYR A 116 -0.81 -15.86 7.16
N MET A 117 0.24 -16.51 7.66
CA MET A 117 1.61 -16.03 7.43
C MET A 117 1.99 -15.98 5.95
N SER A 118 1.58 -16.98 5.16
CA SER A 118 1.77 -16.93 3.71
C SER A 118 1.07 -15.71 3.09
N GLU A 119 -0.17 -15.43 3.51
CA GLU A 119 -0.90 -14.23 3.07
C GLU A 119 -0.17 -12.93 3.43
N LEU A 120 0.35 -12.82 4.65
CA LEU A 120 1.10 -11.65 5.12
C LEU A 120 2.38 -11.42 4.30
N ILE A 121 3.16 -12.49 4.07
CA ILE A 121 4.43 -12.40 3.34
C ILE A 121 4.21 -12.10 1.86
N ASN A 122 3.12 -12.60 1.27
CA ASN A 122 2.72 -12.29 -0.09
C ASN A 122 1.98 -10.95 -0.20
N GLY A 123 1.64 -10.32 0.93
CA GLY A 123 0.91 -9.06 1.00
C GLY A 123 -0.51 -9.15 0.44
N ILE A 124 -1.15 -10.31 0.61
CA ILE A 124 -2.60 -10.51 0.49
C ILE A 124 -3.27 -9.92 1.74
N SER A 125 -2.68 -10.21 2.91
CA SER A 125 -3.01 -9.62 4.19
C SER A 125 -1.95 -8.61 4.62
N GLN A 126 -2.32 -7.68 5.51
CA GLN A 126 -1.40 -6.70 6.09
C GLN A 126 -1.04 -7.09 7.52
N PHE A 127 0.20 -6.80 7.92
CA PHE A 127 0.60 -6.87 9.32
C PHE A 127 -0.23 -5.88 10.13
N THR A 128 -0.77 -6.35 11.24
CA THR A 128 -1.45 -5.48 12.21
C THR A 128 -0.43 -4.62 12.96
N MET A 129 -0.89 -3.54 13.60
CA MET A 129 -0.02 -2.74 14.46
C MET A 129 0.62 -3.57 15.59
N LYS A 130 -0.13 -4.53 16.15
CA LYS A 130 0.40 -5.48 17.15
C LYS A 130 1.57 -6.28 16.56
N ASP A 131 1.41 -6.82 15.35
CA ASP A 131 2.47 -7.59 14.70
C ASP A 131 3.74 -6.75 14.49
N LEU A 132 3.57 -5.51 14.00
CA LEU A 132 4.69 -4.61 13.75
C LEU A 132 5.41 -4.20 15.04
N VAL A 133 4.67 -4.04 16.14
CA VAL A 133 5.25 -3.79 17.47
C VAL A 133 6.05 -5.00 17.96
N ILE A 134 5.52 -6.22 17.81
CA ILE A 134 6.25 -7.45 18.18
C ILE A 134 7.54 -7.57 17.36
N ILE A 135 7.47 -7.41 16.04
CA ILE A 135 8.64 -7.42 15.15
C ILE A 135 9.67 -6.37 15.58
N HIS A 136 9.23 -5.16 15.89
CA HIS A 136 10.11 -4.10 16.38
C HIS A 136 10.82 -4.50 17.67
N ARG A 137 10.07 -5.00 18.67
CA ARG A 137 10.59 -5.31 20.00
C ARG A 137 11.48 -6.54 20.02
N ILE A 138 11.13 -7.57 19.27
CA ILE A 138 11.84 -8.86 19.29
C ILE A 138 12.99 -8.87 18.29
N LEU A 139 12.78 -8.40 17.05
CA LEU A 139 13.80 -8.44 16.00
C LEU A 139 14.66 -7.16 15.94
N GLY A 140 14.40 -6.18 16.80
CA GLY A 140 15.15 -4.91 16.85
C GLY A 140 15.04 -4.07 15.57
N THR A 141 14.00 -4.27 14.75
CA THR A 141 13.81 -3.48 13.52
C THR A 141 13.16 -2.15 13.84
N SER A 142 13.69 -1.04 13.32
CA SER A 142 13.10 0.29 13.54
C SER A 142 11.64 0.37 13.05
N LEU A 143 10.75 0.94 13.86
CA LEU A 143 9.35 1.19 13.45
C LEU A 143 9.25 2.05 12.18
N LYS A 144 10.22 2.94 11.94
CA LYS A 144 10.27 3.75 10.70
C LYS A 144 10.49 2.90 9.44
N THR A 145 11.06 1.71 9.59
CA THR A 145 11.21 0.72 8.51
C THR A 145 9.98 -0.17 8.38
N LEU A 146 9.18 -0.27 9.44
CA LEU A 146 8.01 -1.13 9.53
C LEU A 146 6.70 -0.42 9.21
N ILE A 147 6.61 0.89 9.39
CA ILE A 147 5.39 1.68 9.21
C ILE A 147 5.70 2.86 8.28
N PRO A 148 4.88 3.14 7.26
CA PRO A 148 5.06 4.32 6.44
C PRO A 148 4.85 5.57 7.29
N THR A 149 5.80 6.51 7.28
CA THR A 149 5.73 7.74 8.08
C THR A 149 5.33 8.97 7.26
N HIS A 150 4.98 8.80 5.99
CA HIS A 150 4.50 9.89 5.14
C HIS A 150 2.98 10.02 5.23
N LEU A 151 2.48 11.23 4.98
CA LEU A 151 1.05 11.49 4.86
C LEU A 151 0.64 11.43 3.39
N GLN A 152 -0.47 10.74 3.10
CA GLN A 152 -1.10 10.80 1.78
C GLN A 152 -1.61 12.23 1.49
N SER A 153 -1.63 12.62 0.22
CA SER A 153 -1.87 14.00 -0.24
C SER A 153 -3.16 14.61 0.34
N GLU A 154 -4.27 13.88 0.35
CA GLU A 154 -5.54 14.37 0.90
C GLU A 154 -5.44 14.66 2.40
N THR A 155 -4.87 13.72 3.16
CA THR A 155 -4.68 13.90 4.61
C THR A 155 -3.69 15.02 4.90
N LYS A 156 -2.65 15.15 4.09
CA LYS A 156 -1.63 16.20 4.17
C LYS A 156 -2.25 17.59 3.99
N GLU A 157 -3.10 17.78 2.99
CA GLU A 157 -3.81 19.06 2.78
C GLU A 157 -4.77 19.36 3.93
N ARG A 158 -5.59 18.38 4.35
CA ARG A 158 -6.47 18.54 5.51
C ARG A 158 -5.71 18.93 6.79
N VAL A 159 -4.55 18.33 7.02
CA VAL A 159 -3.68 18.66 8.18
C VAL A 159 -3.08 20.06 8.01
N ARG A 160 -2.63 20.44 6.82
CA ARG A 160 -2.12 21.80 6.54
C ARG A 160 -3.18 22.87 6.81
N GLU A 161 -4.40 22.66 6.33
CA GLU A 161 -5.52 23.56 6.61
C GLU A 161 -5.81 23.65 8.10
N SER A 162 -5.81 22.52 8.80
CA SER A 162 -6.02 22.48 10.25
C SER A 162 -4.92 23.23 11.01
N ILE A 163 -3.66 23.09 10.62
CA ILE A 163 -2.53 23.84 11.20
C ILE A 163 -2.69 25.34 10.95
N ARG A 164 -3.09 25.75 9.74
CA ARG A 164 -3.39 27.15 9.41
C ARG A 164 -4.50 27.71 10.31
N LYS A 165 -5.58 26.95 10.51
CA LYS A 165 -6.71 27.32 11.40
C LYS A 165 -6.28 27.44 12.86
N LEU A 166 -5.41 26.55 13.34
CA LEU A 166 -4.92 26.58 14.73
C LEU A 166 -3.98 27.77 15.01
N ASN A 167 -3.37 28.35 13.96
CA ASN A 167 -2.49 29.51 14.01
C ASN A 167 -1.42 29.42 15.13
N LYS A 168 -0.78 28.25 15.24
CA LYS A 168 0.31 28.01 16.21
C LYS A 168 1.65 28.04 15.48
N PRO A 169 2.51 29.06 15.69
CA PRO A 169 3.72 29.27 14.87
C PRO A 169 4.79 28.17 15.03
N LYS A 170 4.74 27.38 16.11
CA LYS A 170 5.65 26.24 16.35
C LYS A 170 5.16 24.93 15.74
N LEU A 171 3.91 24.90 15.24
CA LEU A 171 3.28 23.69 14.70
C LEU A 171 3.37 23.71 13.18
N GLY A 172 3.98 22.68 12.59
CA GLY A 172 4.14 22.56 11.15
C GLY A 172 4.59 21.16 10.74
N LEU A 173 4.29 20.79 9.49
CA LEU A 173 4.78 19.54 8.90
C LEU A 173 6.28 19.64 8.63
N ARG A 174 7.05 18.62 9.01
CA ARG A 174 8.49 18.58 8.78
C ARG A 174 8.78 18.08 7.36
N LYS A 175 9.91 18.51 6.77
CA LYS A 175 10.29 18.15 5.39
C LYS A 175 10.44 16.63 5.15
N ALA A 176 10.77 15.87 6.19
CA ALA A 176 10.95 14.41 6.11
C ALA A 176 9.64 13.62 5.90
N ASP A 177 8.49 14.29 6.01
CA ASP A 177 7.16 13.68 5.88
C ASP A 177 6.53 13.97 4.50
N LEU A 178 7.32 14.55 3.58
CA LEU A 178 6.91 14.94 2.24
C LEU A 178 7.38 13.90 1.22
N VAL A 179 6.45 13.03 0.82
CA VAL A 179 6.45 12.46 -0.53
C VAL A 179 5.36 13.19 -1.32
#